data_AF-A0A0M6XPW3-F1
#
_entry.id   AF-A0A0M6XPW3-F1
#
_cell.length_a   1.000
_cell.length_b   1.000
_cell.length_c   1.000
_cell.angle_alpha   90.00
_cell.angle_beta   90.00
_cell.angle_gamma   90.00
#
_symmetry.space_group_name_H-M   'P 1'
#
loop_
_entity.id
_entity.type
_entity.pdbx_description
1 polymer ?
#
loop_
_entity_poly.entity_id
_entity_poly.type
_entity_poly.pdbx_seq_one_letter_code
_entity_poly.pdbx_strand_id
1 'polypeptide(L)'
;MDELVGRTMAFVNPLSGQVVGHEQFLTRDKSRWRGSDGFCVIGRVILTAEQICFRYDDGIDVDHCWLPFRDGDDIGYRSVGTGELQMIEPSDPSQVECTPNLMS
;
A
#
# COMPACT_ATOMS: atom_id res chain seq x y z
N MET A 1 10.82 -1.45 -6.42
CA MET A 1 10.74 -1.75 -4.97
C MET A 1 11.88 -1.11 -4.20
N ASP A 2 13.14 -1.26 -4.61
CA ASP A 2 14.28 -0.76 -3.82
C ASP A 2 14.19 0.75 -3.51
N GLU A 3 13.58 1.54 -4.41
CA GLU A 3 13.33 2.98 -4.22
C GLU A 3 12.23 3.33 -3.22
N LEU A 4 11.40 2.37 -2.80
CA LEU A 4 10.29 2.56 -1.86
C LEU A 4 10.66 2.14 -0.44
N VAL A 5 11.69 1.31 -0.25
CA VAL A 5 12.11 0.85 1.08
C VAL A 5 12.44 2.04 1.97
N GLY A 6 11.87 2.04 3.18
CA GLY A 6 11.97 3.12 4.16
C GLY A 6 11.05 4.31 3.91
N ARG A 7 10.28 4.32 2.82
CA ARG A 7 9.34 5.40 2.47
C ARG A 7 7.91 5.03 2.85
N THR A 8 7.11 6.06 3.07
CA THR A 8 5.67 5.99 3.24
C THR A 8 5.01 6.63 2.04
N MET A 9 4.02 5.95 1.47
CA MET A 9 3.26 6.40 0.30
C MET A 9 1.78 6.44 0.65
N ALA A 10 1.06 7.43 0.15
CA ALA A 10 -0.40 7.44 0.14
C ALA A 10 -0.90 6.86 -1.18
N PHE A 11 -2.01 6.13 -1.12
CA PHE A 11 -2.71 5.59 -2.27
C PHE A 11 -3.97 6.41 -2.51
N VAL A 12 -4.05 7.04 -3.68
CA VAL A 12 -5.07 8.05 -3.99
C VAL A 12 -5.93 7.57 -5.14
N ASN A 13 -7.25 7.59 -4.98
CA ASN A 13 -8.17 7.36 -6.09
C ASN A 13 -8.06 8.53 -7.09
N PRO A 14 -7.68 8.30 -8.36
CA PRO A 14 -7.43 9.39 -9.30
C PRO A 14 -8.70 10.11 -9.76
N LEU A 15 -9.88 9.51 -9.58
CA LEU A 15 -11.15 10.12 -9.97
C LEU A 15 -11.72 11.02 -8.88
N SER A 16 -11.64 10.60 -7.61
CA SER A 16 -12.19 11.34 -6.48
C SER A 16 -11.16 12.19 -5.73
N GLY A 17 -9.87 11.92 -5.90
CA GLY A 17 -8.79 12.52 -5.10
C GLY A 17 -8.75 12.03 -3.66
N GLN A 18 -9.58 11.04 -3.29
CA GLN A 18 -9.63 10.51 -1.94
C GLN A 18 -8.42 9.61 -1.66
N VAL A 19 -7.79 9.79 -0.50
CA VAL A 19 -6.80 8.86 0.03
C VAL A 19 -7.51 7.59 0.50
N VAL A 20 -7.14 6.46 -0.09
CA VAL A 20 -7.64 5.11 0.26
C VAL A 20 -6.94 4.59 1.51
N GLY A 21 -5.64 4.86 1.61
CA GLY A 21 -4.83 4.51 2.77
C GLY A 21 -3.36 4.84 2.55
N HIS A 22 -2.56 4.49 3.55
CA HIS A 22 -1.13 4.75 3.57
C HIS A 22 -0.36 3.44 3.76
N GLU A 23 0.75 3.31 3.05
CA GLU A 23 1.64 2.16 3.17
C GLU A 23 3.07 2.61 3.45
N GLN A 24 3.71 1.98 4.44
CA GLN A 24 5.14 2.08 4.67
C GLN A 24 5.83 0.78 4.27
N PHE A 25 6.83 0.89 3.39
CA PHE A 25 7.64 -0.24 2.95
C PHE A 25 8.81 -0.42 3.91
N LEU A 26 8.70 -1.37 4.85
CA LEU A 26 9.67 -1.60 5.92
C LEU A 26 10.94 -2.28 5.39
N THR A 27 10.75 -3.29 4.54
CA THR A 27 11.80 -4.01 3.82
C THR A 27 11.30 -4.28 2.40
N ARG A 28 12.12 -4.92 1.56
CA ARG A 28 11.71 -5.27 0.18
C ARG A 28 10.48 -6.19 0.13
N ASP A 29 10.27 -6.99 1.17
CA ASP A 29 9.27 -8.04 1.27
C ASP A 29 8.25 -7.81 2.40
N LYS A 30 8.29 -6.66 3.09
CA LYS A 30 7.42 -6.37 4.22
C LYS A 30 6.94 -4.93 4.19
N SER A 31 5.64 -4.75 4.42
CA SER A 31 5.01 -3.44 4.50
C SER A 31 4.08 -3.34 5.72
N ARG A 32 3.68 -2.10 6.00
CA ARG A 32 2.65 -1.77 6.97
C ARG A 32 1.62 -0.92 6.26
N TRP A 33 0.40 -1.41 6.22
CA TRP A 33 -0.74 -0.71 5.64
C TRP A 33 -1.60 -0.12 6.76
N ARG A 34 -2.10 1.10 6.56
CA ARG A 34 -3.16 1.70 7.38
C ARG A 34 -4.27 2.18 6.46
N GLY A 35 -5.42 1.52 6.57
CA GLY A 35 -6.62 1.87 5.83
C GLY A 35 -7.36 3.06 6.45
N SER A 36 -8.50 3.40 5.86
CA SER A 36 -9.37 4.48 6.34
C SER A 36 -10.02 4.20 7.71
N ASP A 37 -10.04 2.94 8.16
CA ASP A 37 -10.48 2.53 9.50
C ASP A 37 -9.48 2.90 10.61
N GLY A 38 -8.28 3.32 10.23
CA GLY A 38 -7.23 3.76 11.13
C GLY A 38 -6.43 2.63 11.77
N PHE A 39 -6.79 1.36 11.53
CA PHE A 39 -6.04 0.21 12.01
C PHE A 39 -4.89 -0.10 11.05
N CYS A 40 -3.79 -0.58 11.62
CA CYS A 40 -2.67 -1.06 10.84
C CYS A 40 -2.68 -2.57 10.72
N VAL A 41 -2.25 -3.05 9.56
CA VAL A 41 -1.95 -4.45 9.30
C VAL A 41 -0.53 -4.58 8.76
N ILE A 42 0.12 -5.70 9.08
CA ILE A 42 1.46 -5.98 8.58
C ILE A 42 1.36 -6.93 7.40
N GLY A 43 1.90 -6.49 6.26
CA GLY A 43 1.85 -7.23 5.01
C GLY A 43 3.17 -7.86 4.63
N ARG A 44 3.10 -9.00 3.94
CA ARG A 44 4.17 -9.45 3.05
C ARG A 44 3.97 -8.83 1.67
N VAL A 45 5.07 -8.32 1.12
CA VAL A 45 5.13 -7.84 -0.25
C VAL A 45 5.71 -8.93 -1.13
N ILE A 46 4.94 -9.38 -2.11
CA ILE A 46 5.30 -10.42 -3.05
C ILE A 46 5.47 -9.78 -4.42
N LEU A 47 6.68 -9.84 -4.96
CA LEU A 47 7.00 -9.27 -6.26
C LEU A 47 7.11 -10.37 -7.31
N THR A 48 6.46 -10.16 -8.45
CA THR A 48 6.73 -10.92 -9.67
C THR A 48 7.35 -10.01 -10.73
N ALA A 49 7.55 -10.52 -11.94
CA ALA A 49 8.03 -9.71 -13.07
C ALA A 49 7.03 -8.62 -13.51
N GLU A 50 5.73 -8.81 -13.23
CA GLU A 50 4.66 -7.99 -13.82
C GLU A 50 3.82 -7.26 -12.75
N GLN A 51 3.72 -7.82 -11.54
CA GLN A 51 2.82 -7.31 -10.51
C GLN A 51 3.47 -7.29 -9.12
N ILE A 52 2.90 -6.45 -8.28
CA ILE A 52 3.12 -6.44 -6.84
C ILE A 52 1.87 -6.97 -6.16
N CYS A 53 2.02 -7.90 -5.22
CA CYS A 53 0.92 -8.39 -4.40
C CYS A 53 1.21 -8.12 -2.93
N PHE A 54 0.16 -7.71 -2.22
CA PHE A 54 0.19 -7.54 -0.78
C PHE A 54 -0.67 -8.60 -0.13
N ARG A 55 -0.12 -9.26 0.88
CA ARG A 55 -0.83 -10.22 1.71
C ARG A 55 -0.71 -9.80 3.17
N TYR A 56 -1.83 -9.39 3.75
CA TYR A 56 -1.90 -8.86 5.10
C TYR A 56 -2.20 -9.96 6.13
N ASP A 57 -1.84 -9.72 7.38
CA ASP A 57 -1.97 -10.67 8.49
C ASP A 57 -3.42 -10.90 8.94
N ASP A 58 -4.31 -9.95 8.68
CA ASP A 58 -5.76 -10.06 8.89
C ASP A 58 -6.51 -10.83 7.77
N GLY A 59 -5.80 -11.17 6.69
CA GLY A 59 -6.36 -11.81 5.50
C GLY A 59 -5.35 -12.73 4.79
N ILE A 60 -4.78 -13.70 5.52
CA ILE A 60 -3.63 -14.50 5.07
C ILE A 60 -3.85 -15.32 3.78
N ASP A 61 -5.11 -15.57 3.40
CA ASP A 61 -5.47 -16.33 2.19
C ASP A 61 -5.86 -15.44 1.00
N VAL A 62 -5.70 -14.11 1.12
CA VAL A 62 -6.06 -13.15 0.08
C VAL A 62 -4.83 -12.38 -0.39
N ASP A 63 -4.58 -12.41 -1.70
CA ASP A 63 -3.57 -11.58 -2.35
C ASP A 63 -4.22 -10.36 -3.02
N HIS A 64 -3.81 -9.16 -2.59
CA HIS A 64 -4.17 -7.91 -3.25
C HIS A 64 -3.09 -7.58 -4.29
N CYS A 65 -3.30 -8.03 -5.53
CA CYS A 65 -2.35 -7.87 -6.63
C CYS A 65 -2.63 -6.65 -7.50
N TRP A 66 -1.56 -5.98 -7.90
CA TRP A 66 -1.59 -4.71 -8.62
C TRP A 66 -0.56 -4.68 -9.75
N LEU A 67 -0.97 -4.13 -10.90
CA LEU A 67 -0.10 -3.85 -12.04
C LEU A 67 0.36 -2.38 -11.97
N PRO A 68 1.67 -2.11 -11.92
CA PRO A 68 2.17 -0.75 -11.98
C PRO A 68 1.92 -0.15 -13.37
N PHE A 69 1.59 1.14 -13.40
CA PHE A 69 1.56 1.94 -14.63
C PHE A 69 2.16 3.31 -14.38
N ARG A 70 2.48 4.03 -15.46
CA ARG A 70 2.94 5.42 -15.42
C ARG A 70 1.92 6.31 -16.11
N ASP A 71 1.70 7.50 -15.55
CA ASP A 71 0.95 8.59 -16.16
C ASP A 71 1.79 9.87 -16.05
N GLY A 72 2.46 10.23 -17.14
CA GLY A 72 3.52 11.23 -17.10
C GLY A 72 4.67 10.82 -16.16
N ASP A 73 4.99 11.69 -15.21
CA ASP A 73 6.01 11.44 -14.18
C ASP A 73 5.46 10.65 -12.98
N ASP A 74 4.14 10.53 -12.87
CA ASP A 74 3.48 9.85 -11.76
C ASP A 74 3.43 8.33 -11.96
N ILE A 75 3.39 7.62 -10.84
CA ILE A 75 3.26 6.16 -10.79
C ILE A 75 1.89 5.84 -10.19
N GLY A 76 1.22 4.86 -10.77
CA GLY A 76 -0.02 4.31 -10.24
C GLY A 76 -0.05 2.80 -10.30
N TYR A 77 -1.10 2.24 -9.72
CA TYR A 77 -1.38 0.84 -9.64
C TYR A 77 -2.80 0.55 -10.11
N ARG A 78 -2.95 -0.51 -10.91
CA ARG A 78 -4.24 -1.06 -11.31
C ARG A 78 -4.47 -2.38 -10.60
N SER A 79 -5.56 -2.51 -9.86
CA SER A 79 -5.95 -3.76 -9.21
C SER A 79 -6.21 -4.84 -10.27
N VAL A 80 -5.59 -6.00 -10.09
CA VAL A 80 -5.80 -7.17 -10.97
C VAL A 80 -7.23 -7.71 -10.83
N GLY A 81 -7.78 -7.68 -9.61
CA GLY A 81 -9.11 -8.24 -9.33
C GLY A 81 -10.28 -7.33 -9.70
N THR A 82 -10.13 -6.02 -9.47
CA THR A 82 -11.24 -5.06 -9.61
C THR A 82 -11.06 -4.06 -10.77
N GLY A 83 -9.84 -3.94 -11.31
CA GLY A 83 -9.51 -2.92 -12.30
C GLY A 83 -9.40 -1.50 -11.75
N GLU A 84 -9.61 -1.31 -10.45
CA GLU A 84 -9.49 -0.03 -9.74
C GLU A 84 -8.10 0.58 -9.94
N LEU A 85 -8.06 1.90 -10.08
CA LEU A 85 -6.83 2.68 -10.22
C LEU A 85 -6.53 3.43 -8.92
N GLN A 86 -5.26 3.42 -8.51
CA GLN A 86 -4.76 4.23 -7.41
C GLN A 86 -3.40 4.83 -7.80
N MET A 87 -3.23 6.13 -7.63
CA MET A 87 -1.94 6.81 -7.77
C MET A 87 -1.17 6.75 -6.46
N ILE A 88 0.16 6.78 -6.53
CA ILE A 88 1.00 6.85 -5.33
C ILE A 88 1.67 8.21 -5.21
N GLU A 89 1.60 8.78 -4.00
CA GLU A 89 2.27 10.03 -3.66
C GLU A 89 3.05 9.88 -2.34
N PRO A 90 4.16 10.61 -2.14
CA PRO A 90 4.88 10.59 -0.88
C PRO A 90 3.97 11.00 0.29
N SER A 91 4.07 10.30 1.41
CA SER A 91 3.28 10.59 2.60
C SER A 91 4.14 10.64 3.86
N ASP A 92 3.67 11.38 4.88
CA ASP A 92 4.37 11.49 6.14
C ASP A 92 4.34 10.14 6.90
N PRO A 93 5.47 9.66 7.46
CA PRO A 93 5.51 8.42 8.23
C PRO A 93 4.50 8.35 9.38
N SER A 94 4.12 9.47 9.99
CA SER A 94 3.09 9.53 11.04
C SER A 94 1.71 9.04 10.57
N GLN A 95 1.45 9.04 9.26
CA GLN A 95 0.18 8.56 8.71
C GLN A 95 0.00 7.05 8.84
N VAL A 96 1.09 6.29 9.00
CA VAL A 96 1.06 4.84 9.23
C VAL A 96 1.46 4.46 10.67
N GLU A 97 1.46 5.42 11.59
CA GLU A 97 1.67 5.11 13.00
C GLU A 97 0.44 4.38 13.53
N CYS A 98 0.69 3.16 14.00
CA CYS A 98 -0.34 2.34 14.61
C CYS A 98 -0.50 2.82 16.05
N THR A 99 -1.72 3.17 16.43
CA THR A 99 -2.03 3.30 17.85
C THR A 99 -1.72 1.97 18.52
N PRO A 100 -0.81 1.92 19.50
CA PRO A 100 -0.64 0.72 20.31
C PRO A 100 -1.99 0.40 20.93
N ASN A 101 -2.39 -0.86 20.89
CA ASN A 101 -3.54 -1.30 21.66
C ASN A 101 -3.18 -1.11 23.14
N LEU A 102 -3.61 0.01 23.75
CA LEU A 102 -3.39 0.32 25.15
C LEU A 102 -4.35 -0.54 26.01
N MET A 103 -4.26 -1.86 25.88
CA MET A 103 -4.85 -2.82 26.81
C MET A 103 -3.99 -4.09 26.88
N SER A 104 -2.99 -4.07 27.76
CA SER A 104 -2.51 -5.24 28.52
C SER A 104 -1.97 -4.76 29.85
#